data_AF-A0AAD9LEC5-F1
#
_entry.id   AF-A0AAD9LEC5-F1
#
_cell.length_a   1.000
_cell.length_b   1.000
_cell.length_c   1.000
_cell.angle_alpha   90.00
_cell.angle_beta   90.00
_cell.angle_gamma   90.00
#
_symmetry.space_group_name_H-M   'P 1'
#
loop_
_entity.id
_entity.type
_entity.pdbx_description
1 polymer ?
#
loop_
_entity_poly.entity_id
_entity_poly.type
_entity_poly.pdbx_seq_one_letter_code
_entity_poly.pdbx_strand_id
1 'polypeptide(L)'
;MALVDPVPARATGLADATDTNTSDEEEPGNPTNAVTKLRLFPTPMQIAKLDQMFATNRAIYNKMVALSRKNKDDNTSEVMLNLRTIAVVENMAQFFRNNRRTLARHRMMNDDVPDSTLMDFKKAVKSSRALFCNTKARGEKTTYPKFKFKSKIDPSNTIEIRSRSIRAIDVEGKRRVRFHPTFFGLPRNEGIAIHERLPELAASIRLQRLREGEVYLIVPRGREFPQTFSKRVCTIDPGVRNFVTMYDPNGRTLSVTDSHRFLRKRFEVIDRMKSTLAQLENVVSYALPRCSSPVVPNFRNGGPVHAGSSNRRCT
;
A
#
# COMPACT_ATOMS: atom_id res chain seq x y z
N MET A 1 25.88 -9.77 65.02
CA MET A 1 24.67 -9.00 65.41
C MET A 1 25.11 -7.57 65.61
N ALA A 2 25.09 -6.79 64.53
CA ALA A 2 24.04 -5.81 64.19
C ALA A 2 24.45 -4.42 64.68
N LEU A 3 25.26 -3.73 63.86
CA LEU A 3 25.43 -2.29 63.91
C LEU A 3 24.59 -1.72 62.77
N VAL A 4 23.57 -0.98 63.17
CA VAL A 4 22.62 -0.27 62.32
C VAL A 4 23.23 1.09 62.03
N ASP A 5 23.54 1.37 60.76
CA ASP A 5 23.94 2.71 60.33
C ASP A 5 22.71 3.60 60.10
N PRO A 6 22.78 4.89 60.48
CA PRO A 6 21.70 5.84 60.28
C PRO A 6 21.72 6.45 58.86
N VAL A 7 20.52 6.67 58.35
CA VAL A 7 20.19 7.38 57.11
C VAL A 7 20.60 8.87 57.20
N PRO A 8 21.07 9.47 56.09
CA PRO A 8 20.72 10.85 55.81
C PRO A 8 20.05 11.07 54.45
N ALA A 9 18.92 11.78 54.55
CA ALA A 9 18.30 12.78 53.68
C ALA A 9 18.41 12.71 52.13
N ARG A 10 17.21 12.72 51.55
CA ARG A 10 16.86 12.95 50.13
C ARG A 10 17.50 14.21 49.55
N ALA A 11 18.20 14.06 48.43
CA ALA A 11 18.36 15.10 47.42
C ALA A 11 17.35 14.85 46.29
N THR A 12 16.47 15.82 46.06
CA THR A 12 15.54 15.88 44.94
C THR A 12 16.29 16.19 43.65
N GLY A 13 16.45 15.19 42.78
CA GLY A 13 16.96 15.32 41.42
C GLY A 13 15.87 14.98 40.42
N LEU A 14 15.51 15.99 39.62
CA LEU A 14 14.60 15.93 38.47
C LEU A 14 15.17 14.93 37.44
N ALA A 15 14.54 13.76 37.31
CA ALA A 15 14.94 12.76 36.30
C ALA A 15 14.16 13.02 35.00
N ASP A 16 14.91 13.53 34.03
CA ASP A 16 14.57 13.64 32.61
C ASP A 16 14.23 12.25 32.05
N ALA A 17 13.04 12.13 31.46
CA ALA A 17 12.56 10.91 30.85
C ALA A 17 13.27 10.72 29.51
N THR A 18 14.42 10.06 29.53
CA THR A 18 15.07 9.61 28.30
C THR A 18 14.32 8.41 27.73
N ASP A 19 13.71 8.65 26.57
CA ASP A 19 13.15 7.66 25.67
C ASP A 19 14.11 6.47 25.50
N THR A 20 13.74 5.32 26.05
CA THR A 20 14.35 4.05 25.68
C THR A 20 13.96 3.74 24.24
N ASN A 21 14.82 4.14 23.31
CA ASN A 21 14.90 3.57 21.96
C ASN A 21 15.08 2.06 22.10
N THR A 22 13.97 1.33 22.05
CA THR A 22 13.99 -0.10 21.77
C THR A 22 14.31 -0.23 20.28
N SER A 23 15.61 -0.30 19.96
CA SER A 23 16.05 -0.83 18.68
C SER A 23 15.58 -2.27 18.61
N ASP A 24 14.59 -2.53 17.76
CA ASP A 24 14.25 -3.87 17.31
C ASP A 24 15.51 -4.45 16.66
N GLU A 25 16.34 -5.15 17.43
CA GLU A 25 17.41 -6.00 16.89
C GLU A 25 16.72 -7.18 16.19
N GLU A 26 16.45 -7.01 14.91
CA GLU A 26 16.17 -8.12 14.01
C GLU A 26 17.42 -9.00 13.98
N GLU A 27 17.35 -10.18 14.59
CA GLU A 27 18.29 -11.31 14.39
C GLU A 27 18.75 -11.32 12.92
N PRO A 28 20.06 -11.49 12.62
CA PRO A 28 20.62 -11.39 11.28
C PRO A 28 20.21 -12.61 10.44
N GLY A 29 18.93 -12.70 10.10
CA GLY A 29 18.41 -13.60 9.10
C GLY A 29 19.03 -13.25 7.75
N ASN A 30 19.38 -14.27 6.97
CA ASN A 30 19.95 -14.13 5.64
C ASN A 30 19.23 -13.01 4.85
N PRO A 31 19.93 -11.95 4.40
CA PRO A 31 19.29 -10.81 3.79
C PRO A 31 18.54 -11.24 2.54
N THR A 32 17.24 -10.96 2.52
CA THR A 32 16.40 -11.19 1.36
C THR A 32 16.85 -10.26 0.24
N ASN A 33 17.45 -10.81 -0.81
CA ASN A 33 18.04 -10.06 -1.92
C ASN A 33 17.54 -10.53 -3.30
N ALA A 34 16.65 -11.52 -3.35
CA ALA A 34 16.00 -11.99 -4.56
C ALA A 34 14.52 -12.33 -4.30
N VAL A 35 13.77 -12.49 -5.39
CA VAL A 35 12.34 -12.80 -5.35
C VAL A 35 12.03 -13.87 -6.40
N THR A 36 11.22 -14.85 -6.04
CA THR A 36 10.60 -15.80 -6.96
C THR A 36 9.12 -15.44 -7.14
N LYS A 37 8.66 -15.36 -8.39
CA LYS A 37 7.28 -15.01 -8.72
C LYS A 37 6.56 -16.25 -9.26
N LEU A 38 5.69 -16.83 -8.46
CA LEU A 38 4.96 -18.06 -8.77
C LEU A 38 3.55 -17.74 -9.26
N ARG A 39 3.17 -18.25 -10.42
CA ARG A 39 1.82 -18.07 -10.98
C ARG A 39 0.79 -18.97 -10.29
N LEU A 40 -0.34 -18.38 -9.89
CA LEU A 40 -1.52 -19.09 -9.40
C LEU A 40 -2.51 -19.36 -10.54
N PHE A 41 -3.20 -20.50 -10.48
CA PHE A 41 -4.31 -20.87 -11.35
C PHE A 41 -5.58 -21.11 -10.53
N PRO A 42 -6.20 -20.03 -10.02
CA PRO A 42 -7.43 -20.13 -9.25
C PRO A 42 -8.64 -20.52 -10.11
N THR A 43 -9.57 -21.26 -9.53
CA THR A 43 -10.90 -21.49 -10.11
C THR A 43 -11.73 -20.18 -10.13
N PRO A 44 -12.82 -20.08 -10.91
CA PRO A 44 -13.67 -18.89 -10.92
C PRO A 44 -14.17 -18.48 -9.52
N MET A 45 -14.51 -19.45 -8.66
CA MET A 45 -14.90 -19.19 -7.28
C MET A 45 -13.75 -18.65 -6.43
N GLN A 46 -12.54 -19.19 -6.60
CA GLN A 46 -11.34 -18.70 -5.92
C GLN A 46 -10.97 -17.30 -6.40
N ILE A 47 -11.14 -16.98 -7.69
CA ILE A 47 -10.94 -15.63 -8.24
C ILE A 47 -11.88 -14.63 -7.57
N ALA A 48 -13.17 -14.96 -7.44
CA ALA A 48 -14.14 -14.06 -6.78
C ALA A 48 -13.74 -13.75 -5.33
N LYS A 49 -13.19 -14.74 -4.62
CA LYS A 49 -12.67 -14.60 -3.25
C LYS A 49 -11.40 -13.75 -3.20
N LEU A 50 -10.46 -13.97 -4.11
CA LEU A 50 -9.25 -13.13 -4.25
C LEU A 50 -9.63 -11.68 -4.57
N ASP A 51 -10.56 -11.46 -5.48
CA ASP A 51 -11.09 -10.13 -5.82
C ASP A 51 -11.73 -9.45 -4.59
N GLN A 52 -12.42 -10.21 -3.74
CA GLN A 52 -12.95 -9.71 -2.48
C GLN A 52 -11.83 -9.29 -1.51
N MET A 53 -10.72 -10.05 -1.43
CA MET A 53 -9.55 -9.67 -0.63
C MET A 53 -8.92 -8.37 -1.12
N PHE A 54 -8.66 -8.24 -2.43
CA PHE A 54 -8.08 -7.01 -3.01
C PHE A 54 -9.01 -5.81 -2.90
N ALA A 55 -10.32 -6.01 -3.10
CA ALA A 55 -11.30 -4.95 -2.89
C ALA A 55 -11.30 -4.46 -1.44
N THR A 56 -11.17 -5.37 -0.48
CA THR A 56 -11.10 -5.04 0.95
C THR A 56 -9.82 -4.31 1.31
N ASN A 57 -8.65 -4.82 0.91
CA ASN A 57 -7.35 -4.14 1.10
C ASN A 57 -7.40 -2.69 0.58
N ARG A 58 -7.89 -2.50 -0.65
CA ARG A 58 -8.03 -1.17 -1.25
C ARG A 58 -9.00 -0.29 -0.48
N ALA A 59 -10.14 -0.83 -0.06
CA ALA A 59 -11.17 -0.07 0.67
C ALA A 59 -10.64 0.42 2.03
N ILE A 60 -9.94 -0.46 2.76
CA ILE A 60 -9.27 -0.12 4.02
C ILE A 60 -8.20 0.96 3.76
N TYR A 61 -7.29 0.73 2.81
CA TYR A 61 -6.24 1.70 2.48
C TYR A 61 -6.79 3.08 2.14
N ASN A 62 -7.77 3.14 1.25
CA ASN A 62 -8.37 4.41 0.84
C ASN A 62 -9.05 5.12 2.00
N LYS A 63 -9.63 4.39 2.95
CA LYS A 63 -10.16 5.00 4.16
C LYS A 63 -9.05 5.62 5.01
N MET A 64 -7.92 4.92 5.17
CA MET A 64 -6.77 5.45 5.91
C MET A 64 -6.23 6.73 5.27
N VAL A 65 -6.12 6.77 3.93
CA VAL A 65 -5.75 7.98 3.18
C VAL A 65 -6.76 9.12 3.40
N ALA A 66 -8.06 8.82 3.41
CA ALA A 66 -9.08 9.84 3.66
C ALA A 66 -8.96 10.45 5.06
N LEU A 67 -8.62 9.63 6.06
CA LEU A 67 -8.44 10.07 7.45
C LEU A 67 -7.15 10.86 7.63
N SER A 68 -6.05 10.40 7.03
CA SER A 68 -4.78 11.13 7.09
C SER A 68 -4.86 12.52 6.43
N ARG A 69 -5.83 12.74 5.54
CA ARG A 69 -6.10 14.07 4.95
C ARG A 69 -6.96 14.97 5.85
N LYS A 70 -7.76 14.39 6.74
CA LYS A 70 -8.62 15.12 7.68
C LYS A 70 -7.83 15.57 8.90
N ASN A 71 -6.96 14.71 9.43
CA ASN A 71 -6.09 15.02 10.55
C ASN A 71 -4.80 15.62 9.98
N LYS A 72 -4.85 16.93 9.67
CA LYS A 72 -3.70 17.69 9.16
C LYS A 72 -2.66 17.98 10.24
N ASP A 73 -3.06 17.88 11.50
CA ASP A 73 -2.26 18.30 12.65
C ASP A 73 -1.74 17.08 13.42
N ASP A 74 -0.49 17.21 13.85
CA ASP A 74 0.40 16.17 14.34
C ASP A 74 -0.12 15.40 15.56
N ASN A 75 -0.40 14.10 15.39
CA ASN A 75 0.16 13.08 16.26
C ASN A 75 0.05 11.69 15.62
N THR A 76 1.17 11.17 15.12
CA THR A 76 1.23 9.85 14.46
C THR A 76 0.67 8.76 15.37
N SER A 77 0.96 8.81 16.67
CA SER A 77 0.53 7.79 17.62
C SER A 77 -0.99 7.71 17.73
N GLU A 78 -1.68 8.85 17.73
CA GLU A 78 -3.15 8.93 17.82
C GLU A 78 -3.82 8.55 16.50
N VAL A 79 -3.28 9.00 15.36
CA VAL A 79 -3.72 8.53 14.04
C VAL A 79 -3.52 7.02 13.92
N MET A 80 -2.41 6.48 14.42
CA MET A 80 -2.09 5.05 14.33
C MET A 80 -2.91 4.19 15.30
N LEU A 81 -3.28 4.73 16.46
CA LEU A 81 -4.25 4.14 17.39
C LEU A 81 -5.64 4.09 16.74
N ASN A 82 -6.12 5.21 16.21
CA ASN A 82 -7.38 5.30 15.47
C ASN A 82 -7.42 4.37 14.24
N LEU A 83 -6.30 4.25 13.52
CA LEU A 83 -6.15 3.34 12.38
C LEU A 83 -6.11 1.86 12.80
N ARG A 84 -5.55 1.53 13.97
CA ARG A 84 -5.64 0.17 14.54
C ARG A 84 -7.08 -0.18 14.88
N THR A 85 -7.83 0.71 15.54
CA THR A 85 -9.26 0.49 15.83
C THR A 85 -10.05 0.25 14.54
N ILE A 86 -9.71 0.91 13.44
CA ILE A 86 -10.34 0.72 12.11
C ILE A 86 -9.96 -0.61 11.45
N ALA A 87 -8.70 -1.06 11.61
CA ALA A 87 -8.25 -2.34 11.06
C ALA A 87 -8.94 -3.52 11.78
N VAL A 88 -9.38 -3.34 13.02
CA VAL A 88 -10.22 -4.30 13.74
C VAL A 88 -11.62 -4.33 13.12
N VAL A 89 -11.99 -5.53 12.67
CA VAL A 89 -13.22 -5.86 11.93
C VAL A 89 -14.51 -5.32 12.58
N GLU A 90 -14.55 -5.19 13.90
CA GLU A 90 -15.72 -4.74 14.66
C GLU A 90 -16.05 -3.26 14.43
N ASN A 91 -15.05 -2.39 14.32
CA ASN A 91 -15.28 -0.95 14.13
C ASN A 91 -15.40 -0.53 12.67
N MET A 92 -15.05 -1.39 11.71
CA MET A 92 -15.27 -1.11 10.27
C MET A 92 -16.71 -0.70 9.96
N ALA A 93 -17.69 -1.13 10.79
CA ALA A 93 -19.10 -0.77 10.77
C ALA A 93 -19.34 0.73 10.68
N GLN A 94 -18.63 1.50 11.50
CA GLN A 94 -18.80 2.94 11.62
C GLN A 94 -18.19 3.68 10.42
N PHE A 95 -17.30 3.03 9.66
CA PHE A 95 -16.47 3.70 8.65
C PHE A 95 -16.92 3.46 7.21
N PHE A 96 -17.59 2.35 6.92
CA PHE A 96 -18.29 2.15 5.65
C PHE A 96 -19.73 2.58 5.82
N ARG A 97 -20.18 3.62 5.07
CA ARG A 97 -21.58 4.10 5.03
C ARG A 97 -22.52 2.90 5.21
N ASN A 98 -23.14 2.77 6.38
CA ASN A 98 -23.95 1.66 6.93
C ASN A 98 -24.54 0.63 5.94
N ASN A 99 -23.71 0.03 5.10
CA ASN A 99 -24.12 -0.91 4.08
C ASN A 99 -23.81 -2.27 4.65
N ARG A 100 -24.80 -2.83 5.35
CA ARG A 100 -24.72 -4.15 5.99
C ARG A 100 -24.09 -5.20 5.07
N ARG A 101 -24.36 -5.15 3.75
CA ARG A 101 -23.81 -6.10 2.77
C ARG A 101 -22.32 -5.91 2.50
N THR A 102 -21.83 -4.67 2.47
CA THR A 102 -20.40 -4.37 2.33
C THR A 102 -19.66 -4.72 3.61
N LEU A 103 -20.29 -4.44 4.75
CA LEU A 103 -19.72 -4.76 6.05
C LEU A 103 -19.59 -6.26 6.28
N ALA A 104 -20.65 -7.02 6.04
CA ALA A 104 -20.63 -8.47 6.13
C ALA A 104 -19.51 -9.05 5.25
N ARG A 105 -19.32 -8.51 4.04
CA ARG A 105 -18.23 -8.91 3.15
C ARG A 105 -16.85 -8.64 3.73
N HIS A 106 -16.64 -7.54 4.46
CA HIS A 106 -15.35 -7.25 5.10
C HIS A 106 -15.14 -8.08 6.38
N ARG A 107 -16.22 -8.37 7.14
CA ARG A 107 -16.15 -9.20 8.35
C ARG A 107 -15.76 -10.66 8.09
N MET A 108 -15.99 -11.15 6.88
CA MET A 108 -15.57 -12.50 6.47
C MET A 108 -14.08 -12.59 6.10
N MET A 109 -13.33 -11.47 6.09
CA MET A 109 -11.91 -11.50 5.73
C MET A 109 -11.06 -12.07 6.86
N ASN A 110 -9.98 -12.74 6.49
CA ASN A 110 -8.92 -13.10 7.43
C ASN A 110 -8.12 -11.85 7.83
N ASP A 111 -7.66 -11.81 9.08
CA ASP A 111 -6.92 -10.69 9.68
C ASP A 111 -5.63 -10.32 8.92
N ASP A 112 -5.02 -11.25 8.18
CA ASP A 112 -3.83 -10.95 7.37
C ASP A 112 -4.10 -9.83 6.33
N VAL A 113 -5.34 -9.70 5.81
CA VAL A 113 -5.70 -8.64 4.85
C VAL A 113 -5.72 -7.24 5.49
N PRO A 114 -6.52 -6.97 6.53
CA PRO A 114 -6.50 -5.67 7.22
C PRO A 114 -5.13 -5.38 7.86
N ASP A 115 -4.49 -6.37 8.50
CA ASP A 115 -3.16 -6.19 9.11
C ASP A 115 -2.12 -5.79 8.06
N SER A 116 -2.06 -6.51 6.94
CA SER A 116 -1.15 -6.17 5.84
C SER A 116 -1.39 -4.74 5.33
N THR A 117 -2.66 -4.37 5.15
CA THR A 117 -3.03 -3.04 4.67
C THR A 117 -2.54 -1.96 5.63
N LEU A 118 -2.78 -2.16 6.93
CA LEU A 118 -2.35 -1.25 7.98
C LEU A 118 -0.83 -1.13 7.98
N MET A 119 -0.10 -2.24 8.02
CA MET A 119 1.37 -2.24 8.03
C MET A 119 1.97 -1.53 6.81
N ASP A 120 1.44 -1.78 5.62
CA ASP A 120 1.89 -1.10 4.39
C ASP A 120 1.65 0.42 4.47
N PHE A 121 0.49 0.84 4.99
CA PHE A 121 0.22 2.26 5.19
C PHE A 121 1.15 2.88 6.24
N LYS A 122 1.38 2.21 7.37
CA LYS A 122 2.33 2.64 8.41
C LYS A 122 3.73 2.85 7.85
N LYS A 123 4.23 1.86 7.09
CA LYS A 123 5.53 1.92 6.41
C LYS A 123 5.59 3.08 5.43
N ALA A 124 4.54 3.28 4.63
CA ALA A 124 4.46 4.40 3.69
C ALA A 124 4.46 5.77 4.39
N VAL A 125 3.77 5.91 5.53
CA VAL A 125 3.80 7.14 6.35
C VAL A 125 5.20 7.40 6.90
N LYS A 126 5.83 6.39 7.51
CA LYS A 126 7.18 6.50 8.07
C LYS A 126 8.19 6.89 7.01
N SER A 127 8.21 6.20 5.86
CA SER A 127 9.16 6.46 4.77
C SER A 127 8.96 7.84 4.14
N SER A 128 7.71 8.26 3.93
CA SER A 128 7.41 9.56 3.33
C SER A 128 7.83 10.72 4.24
N ARG A 129 7.65 10.58 5.56
CA ARG A 129 8.11 11.58 6.54
C ARG A 129 9.62 11.64 6.63
N ALA A 130 10.30 10.49 6.67
CA ALA A 130 11.75 10.43 6.65
C ALA A 130 12.31 11.14 5.40
N LEU A 131 11.73 10.86 4.22
CA LEU A 131 12.11 11.55 2.99
C LEU A 131 11.87 13.06 3.08
N PHE A 132 10.72 13.50 3.57
CA PHE A 132 10.41 14.92 3.76
C PHE A 132 11.42 15.62 4.69
N CYS A 133 11.71 15.03 5.86
CA CYS A 133 12.69 15.56 6.80
C CYS A 133 14.09 15.63 6.18
N ASN A 134 14.52 14.58 5.48
CA ASN A 134 15.83 14.55 4.82
C ASN A 134 15.95 15.58 3.69
N THR A 135 14.89 15.80 2.91
CA THR A 135 14.86 16.82 1.86
C THR A 135 14.85 18.23 2.46
N LYS A 136 14.08 18.44 3.54
CA LYS A 136 14.06 19.72 4.26
C LYS A 136 15.43 20.05 4.89
N ALA A 137 16.10 19.06 5.47
CA ALA A 137 17.44 19.21 6.04
C ALA A 137 18.51 19.58 4.98
N ARG A 138 18.31 19.17 3.73
CA ARG A 138 19.15 19.55 2.58
C ARG A 138 18.83 20.93 2.01
N GLY A 139 17.85 21.66 2.56
CA GLY A 139 17.43 22.97 2.05
C GLY A 139 16.68 22.91 0.71
N GLU A 140 16.31 21.72 0.25
CA GLU A 140 15.59 21.51 -1.00
C GLU A 140 14.11 21.91 -0.83
N LYS A 141 13.52 22.54 -1.85
CA LYS A 141 12.07 22.84 -1.86
C LYS A 141 11.29 21.52 -1.79
N THR A 142 10.48 21.38 -0.74
CA THR A 142 9.69 20.17 -0.51
C THR A 142 8.30 20.51 0.00
N THR A 143 7.37 19.57 -0.17
CA THR A 143 5.99 19.67 0.32
C THR A 143 5.66 18.46 1.17
N TYR A 144 4.84 18.64 2.19
CA TYR A 144 4.41 17.53 3.04
C TYR A 144 3.79 16.40 2.20
N PRO A 145 4.14 15.12 2.45
CA PRO A 145 3.67 14.01 1.64
C PRO A 145 2.14 13.90 1.60
N LYS A 146 1.58 13.82 0.39
CA LYS A 146 0.15 13.59 0.17
C LYS A 146 -0.08 12.19 -0.39
N PHE A 147 -0.67 11.32 0.42
CA PHE A 147 -1.04 9.97 -0.02
C PHE A 147 -2.16 10.01 -1.06
N LYS A 148 -2.02 9.20 -2.11
CA LYS A 148 -3.02 9.03 -3.17
C LYS A 148 -3.93 7.85 -2.85
N PHE A 149 -5.17 7.91 -3.29
CA PHE A 149 -6.07 6.76 -3.21
C PHE A 149 -5.61 5.66 -4.18
N LYS A 150 -5.64 4.40 -3.75
CA LYS A 150 -5.46 3.22 -4.61
C LYS A 150 -6.68 3.06 -5.53
N SER A 151 -6.41 2.84 -6.81
CA SER A 151 -7.45 2.57 -7.80
C SER A 151 -7.77 1.08 -7.91
N LYS A 152 -8.82 0.71 -8.65
CA LYS A 152 -9.13 -0.71 -8.96
C LYS A 152 -8.07 -1.36 -9.83
N ILE A 153 -7.43 -0.57 -10.70
CA ILE A 153 -6.58 -1.03 -11.81
C ILE A 153 -5.10 -0.81 -11.45
N ASP A 154 -4.81 -0.53 -10.19
CA ASP A 154 -3.45 -0.24 -9.73
C ASP A 154 -2.57 -1.49 -9.83
N PRO A 155 -1.49 -1.47 -10.62
CA PRO A 155 -0.57 -2.60 -10.78
C PRO A 155 0.19 -2.94 -9.49
N SER A 156 0.17 -2.06 -8.48
CA SER A 156 0.87 -2.23 -7.20
C SER A 156 0.01 -2.86 -6.09
N ASN A 157 -1.19 -3.36 -6.39
CA ASN A 157 -2.02 -4.00 -5.38
C ASN A 157 -1.42 -5.35 -4.97
N THR A 158 -0.82 -5.34 -3.80
CA THR A 158 -0.29 -6.52 -3.12
C THR A 158 -0.89 -6.65 -1.73
N ILE A 159 -0.99 -7.89 -1.25
CA ILE A 159 -1.41 -8.23 0.10
C ILE A 159 -0.33 -9.14 0.67
N GLU A 160 0.22 -8.78 1.83
CA GLU A 160 1.14 -9.64 2.57
C GLU A 160 0.36 -10.80 3.20
N ILE A 161 0.88 -12.02 3.03
CA ILE A 161 0.37 -13.22 3.68
C ILE A 161 1.52 -13.80 4.49
N ARG A 162 1.27 -14.05 5.77
CA ARG A 162 2.30 -14.57 6.68
C ARG A 162 2.71 -15.98 6.25
N SER A 163 3.99 -16.31 6.35
CA SER A 163 4.53 -17.62 5.95
C SER A 163 3.78 -18.79 6.61
N ARG A 164 3.50 -18.68 7.91
CA ARG A 164 2.72 -19.67 8.68
C ARG A 164 1.31 -19.94 8.16
N SER A 165 0.72 -18.99 7.45
CA SER A 165 -0.64 -19.09 6.90
C SER A 165 -0.67 -19.87 5.58
N ILE A 166 0.49 -20.23 5.02
CA ILE A 166 0.64 -20.87 3.72
C ILE A 166 1.21 -22.27 3.87
N ARG A 167 0.62 -23.21 3.11
CA ARG A 167 1.11 -24.59 3.02
C ARG A 167 1.13 -25.05 1.56
N ALA A 168 2.18 -25.77 1.19
CA ALA A 168 2.22 -26.51 -0.06
C ALA A 168 1.38 -27.80 0.09
N ILE A 169 0.66 -28.16 -0.96
CA ILE A 169 -0.09 -29.41 -1.06
C ILE A 169 0.25 -30.04 -2.41
N ASP A 170 0.75 -31.27 -2.38
CA ASP A 170 0.94 -32.11 -3.56
C ASP A 170 0.01 -33.32 -3.45
N VAL A 171 -1.02 -33.35 -4.29
CA VAL A 171 -2.01 -34.43 -4.36
C VAL A 171 -2.13 -34.83 -5.83
N GLU A 172 -1.95 -36.11 -6.13
CA GLU A 172 -2.05 -36.67 -7.51
C GLU A 172 -1.13 -35.96 -8.52
N GLY A 173 0.08 -35.55 -8.10
CA GLY A 173 1.02 -34.82 -8.96
C GLY A 173 0.59 -33.38 -9.29
N LYS A 174 -0.53 -32.90 -8.74
CA LYS A 174 -0.99 -31.51 -8.90
C LYS A 174 -0.49 -30.67 -7.73
N ARG A 175 0.40 -29.73 -8.06
CA ARG A 175 0.94 -28.74 -7.12
C ARG A 175 -0.11 -27.70 -6.77
N ARG A 176 -0.34 -27.52 -5.48
CA ARG A 176 -1.31 -26.56 -4.94
C ARG A 176 -0.71 -25.81 -3.75
N VAL A 177 -1.22 -24.61 -3.53
CA VAL A 177 -0.96 -23.81 -2.34
C VAL A 177 -2.25 -23.60 -1.57
N ARG A 178 -2.19 -23.73 -0.25
CA ARG A 178 -3.33 -23.54 0.64
C ARG A 178 -3.04 -22.42 1.62
N PHE A 179 -3.90 -21.42 1.62
CA PHE A 179 -3.93 -20.33 2.60
C PHE A 179 -5.39 -19.91 2.84
N HIS A 180 -5.67 -19.39 4.04
CA HIS A 180 -7.02 -19.03 4.49
C HIS A 180 -8.12 -20.05 4.13
N PRO A 181 -7.96 -21.34 4.52
CA PRO A 181 -8.84 -22.42 4.06
C PRO A 181 -10.32 -22.19 4.38
N THR A 182 -10.64 -21.64 5.55
CA THR A 182 -12.02 -21.30 5.94
C THR A 182 -12.65 -20.25 5.03
N PHE A 183 -11.88 -19.23 4.61
CA PHE A 183 -12.37 -18.15 3.75
C PHE A 183 -12.67 -18.65 2.33
N PHE A 184 -11.79 -19.49 1.80
CA PHE A 184 -11.94 -20.10 0.48
C PHE A 184 -12.86 -21.34 0.47
N GLY A 185 -13.27 -21.85 1.64
CA GLY A 185 -14.03 -23.10 1.75
C GLY A 185 -13.23 -24.33 1.32
N LEU A 186 -11.91 -24.33 1.53
CA LEU A 186 -11.02 -25.38 1.03
C LEU A 186 -10.95 -26.57 2.01
N PRO A 187 -11.36 -27.78 1.59
CA PRO A 187 -11.14 -29.00 2.36
C PRO A 187 -9.65 -29.31 2.51
N ARG A 188 -9.33 -30.36 3.30
CA ARG A 188 -7.97 -30.59 3.81
C ARG A 188 -6.92 -30.76 2.71
N ASN A 189 -7.30 -31.37 1.59
CA ASN A 189 -6.44 -31.75 0.47
C ASN A 189 -6.64 -30.86 -0.77
N GLU A 190 -7.29 -29.71 -0.60
CA GLU A 190 -7.52 -28.75 -1.68
C GLU A 190 -6.74 -27.45 -1.47
N GLY A 191 -6.49 -26.79 -2.59
CA GLY A 191 -5.75 -25.54 -2.64
C GLY A 191 -5.91 -24.88 -4.00
N ILE A 192 -5.25 -23.74 -4.15
CA ILE A 192 -5.15 -23.02 -5.41
C ILE A 192 -3.99 -23.63 -6.19
N ALA A 193 -4.21 -23.98 -7.46
CA ALA A 193 -3.16 -24.61 -8.27
C ALA A 193 -2.00 -23.65 -8.53
N ILE A 194 -0.77 -24.18 -8.56
CA ILE A 194 0.47 -23.42 -8.81
C ILE A 194 1.31 -24.10 -9.88
N HIS A 195 1.96 -23.33 -10.75
CA HIS A 195 2.82 -23.87 -11.81
C HIS A 195 4.07 -24.57 -11.25
N GLU A 196 4.73 -23.86 -10.33
CA GLU A 196 6.03 -24.20 -9.79
C GLU A 196 5.90 -24.67 -8.35
N ARG A 197 6.85 -25.50 -7.89
CA ARG A 197 6.87 -25.94 -6.50
C ARG A 197 7.07 -24.72 -5.59
N LEU A 198 6.24 -24.60 -4.55
CA LEU A 198 6.43 -23.57 -3.54
C LEU A 198 7.78 -23.83 -2.83
N PRO A 199 8.73 -22.88 -2.86
CA PRO A 199 9.98 -23.02 -2.13
C PRO A 199 9.72 -22.87 -0.62
N GLU A 200 10.72 -23.21 0.18
CA GLU A 200 10.66 -22.98 1.62
C GLU A 200 10.51 -21.49 1.93
N LEU A 201 9.60 -21.18 2.87
CA LEU A 201 9.24 -19.80 3.19
C LEU A 201 10.01 -19.33 4.41
N ALA A 202 11.09 -18.59 4.20
CA ALA A 202 11.84 -17.92 5.27
C ALA A 202 11.14 -16.65 5.79
N ALA A 203 10.27 -16.04 5.00
CA ALA A 203 9.60 -14.77 5.31
C ALA A 203 8.14 -14.75 4.83
N SER A 204 7.38 -13.75 5.27
CA SER A 204 6.06 -13.42 4.69
C SER A 204 6.17 -13.25 3.18
N ILE A 205 5.14 -13.67 2.46
CA ILE A 205 5.08 -13.54 1.00
C ILE A 205 4.06 -12.47 0.61
N ARG A 206 4.10 -12.00 -0.64
CA ARG A 206 3.07 -11.10 -1.15
C ARG A 206 2.22 -11.76 -2.24
N LEU A 207 0.91 -11.67 -2.09
CA LEU A 207 -0.06 -11.96 -3.14
C LEU A 207 -0.18 -10.72 -4.05
N GLN A 208 0.11 -10.85 -5.34
CA GLN A 208 0.02 -9.79 -6.33
C GLN A 208 -1.04 -10.11 -7.38
N ARG A 209 -1.88 -9.13 -7.75
CA ARG A 209 -2.83 -9.23 -8.86
C ARG A 209 -2.44 -8.26 -9.95
N LEU A 210 -2.29 -8.77 -11.18
CA LEU A 210 -2.04 -7.96 -12.36
C LEU A 210 -3.34 -7.42 -12.96
N ARG A 211 -3.22 -6.46 -13.87
CA ARG A 211 -4.37 -5.84 -14.55
C ARG A 211 -5.18 -6.84 -15.37
N GLU A 212 -4.50 -7.81 -15.96
CA GLU A 212 -5.08 -8.89 -16.78
C GLU A 212 -5.81 -9.96 -15.95
N GLY A 213 -5.84 -9.81 -14.61
CA GLY A 213 -6.50 -10.75 -13.71
C GLY A 213 -5.60 -11.90 -13.25
N GLU A 214 -4.38 -12.00 -13.80
CA GLU A 214 -3.39 -12.97 -13.35
C GLU A 214 -2.95 -12.70 -11.91
N VAL A 215 -2.78 -13.78 -11.14
CA VAL A 215 -2.45 -13.71 -9.71
C VAL A 215 -1.15 -14.46 -9.45
N TYR A 216 -0.30 -13.85 -8.63
CA TYR A 216 1.04 -14.36 -8.34
C TYR A 216 1.32 -14.35 -6.84
N LEU A 217 2.11 -15.33 -6.41
CA LEU A 217 2.82 -15.30 -5.14
C LEU A 217 4.23 -14.79 -5.36
N ILE A 218 4.57 -13.74 -4.64
CA ILE A 218 5.87 -13.10 -4.62
C ILE A 218 6.58 -13.62 -3.37
N VAL A 219 7.46 -14.59 -3.56
CA VAL A 219 8.19 -15.26 -2.49
C VAL A 219 9.58 -14.64 -2.37
N PRO A 220 9.89 -13.95 -1.26
CA PRO A 220 11.23 -13.44 -1.03
C PRO A 220 12.19 -14.59 -0.72
N ARG A 221 13.42 -14.51 -1.22
CA ARG A 221 14.47 -15.50 -0.96
C ARG A 221 15.85 -14.86 -0.83
N GLY A 222 16.69 -15.47 -0.01
CA GLY A 222 18.13 -15.26 -0.07
C GLY A 222 18.69 -15.95 -1.30
N ARG A 223 19.52 -15.23 -2.07
CA ARG A 223 20.29 -15.78 -3.17
C ARG A 223 21.74 -15.37 -2.94
N GLU A 224 22.63 -16.35 -2.86
CA GLU A 224 24.05 -16.07 -2.93
C GLU A 224 24.40 -15.63 -4.35
N PHE A 225 25.00 -14.46 -4.45
CA PHE A 225 25.59 -13.98 -5.68
C PHE A 225 27.08 -14.27 -5.57
N PRO A 226 27.62 -15.25 -6.33
CA PRO A 226 29.06 -15.47 -6.33
C PRO A 226 29.72 -14.17 -6.76
N GLN A 227 30.66 -13.69 -5.95
CA GLN A 227 31.35 -12.45 -6.24
C GLN A 227 32.25 -12.69 -7.46
N THR A 228 31.83 -12.19 -8.61
CA THR A 228 32.63 -12.27 -9.83
C THR A 228 33.62 -11.12 -9.84
N PHE A 229 34.91 -11.43 -9.66
CA PHE A 229 35.98 -10.46 -9.85
C PHE A 229 36.48 -10.53 -11.29
N SER A 230 36.35 -9.43 -12.01
CA SER A 230 36.96 -9.25 -13.33
C SER A 230 37.99 -8.13 -13.23
N LYS A 231 39.22 -8.38 -13.70
CA LYS A 231 40.21 -7.30 -13.93
C LYS A 231 39.87 -6.43 -15.14
N ARG A 232 38.92 -6.88 -15.97
CA ARG A 232 38.43 -6.10 -17.11
C ARG A 232 37.45 -5.06 -16.58
N VAL A 233 37.85 -3.81 -16.65
CA VAL A 233 37.01 -2.64 -16.41
C VAL A 233 36.27 -2.35 -17.70
N CYS A 234 35.01 -1.96 -17.65
CA CYS A 234 34.32 -1.38 -18.79
C CYS A 234 33.59 -0.13 -18.33
N THR A 235 33.53 0.88 -19.19
CA THR A 235 32.71 2.06 -18.93
C THR A 235 31.32 1.81 -19.51
N ILE A 236 30.29 2.12 -18.72
CA ILE A 236 28.90 1.96 -19.09
C ILE A 236 28.33 3.36 -19.32
N ASP A 237 27.95 3.66 -20.55
CA ASP A 237 27.35 4.94 -20.94
C ASP A 237 25.88 4.73 -21.34
N PRO A 238 24.92 5.29 -20.58
CA PRO A 238 23.52 5.32 -20.99
C PRO A 238 23.35 6.35 -22.12
N GLY A 239 22.99 5.88 -23.31
CA GLY A 239 22.86 6.72 -24.50
C GLY A 239 21.40 7.07 -24.84
N VAL A 240 21.23 8.11 -25.65
CA VAL A 240 19.91 8.49 -26.22
C VAL A 240 19.50 7.55 -27.36
N ARG A 241 20.47 6.98 -28.09
CA ARG A 241 20.24 6.07 -29.25
C ARG A 241 20.34 4.58 -28.89
N ASN A 242 21.22 4.26 -27.94
CA ASN A 242 21.43 2.92 -27.42
C ASN A 242 21.10 2.95 -25.93
N PHE A 243 20.35 1.96 -25.42
CA PHE A 243 19.96 1.93 -24.00
C PHE A 243 21.18 1.97 -23.10
N VAL A 244 22.18 1.19 -23.45
CA VAL A 244 23.47 1.12 -22.77
C VAL A 244 24.52 0.82 -23.82
N THR A 245 25.62 1.57 -23.79
CA THR A 245 26.84 1.25 -24.52
C THR A 245 27.93 0.93 -23.50
N MET A 246 28.62 -0.19 -23.71
CA MET A 246 29.74 -0.62 -22.89
C MET A 246 31.03 -0.49 -23.70
N TYR A 247 32.03 0.18 -23.15
CA TYR A 247 33.36 0.30 -23.75
C TYR A 247 34.39 -0.47 -22.91
N ASP A 248 35.14 -1.34 -23.57
CA ASP A 248 36.29 -2.05 -23.01
C ASP A 248 37.58 -1.23 -23.27
N PRO A 249 38.57 -1.21 -22.36
CA PRO A 249 39.88 -0.60 -22.58
C PRO A 249 40.62 -1.05 -23.84
N ASN A 250 40.28 -2.22 -24.39
CA ASN A 250 40.80 -2.72 -25.67
C ASN A 250 40.07 -2.14 -26.91
N GLY A 251 39.24 -1.11 -26.73
CA GLY A 251 38.47 -0.48 -27.80
C GLY A 251 37.24 -1.27 -28.27
N ARG A 252 36.89 -2.39 -27.61
CA ARG A 252 35.68 -3.14 -27.95
C ARG A 252 34.46 -2.41 -27.43
N THR A 253 33.44 -2.32 -28.27
CA THR A 253 32.17 -1.68 -27.92
C THR A 253 31.04 -2.69 -28.02
N LEU A 254 30.26 -2.84 -26.95
CA LEU A 254 29.00 -3.59 -26.95
C LEU A 254 27.86 -2.61 -26.73
N SER A 255 26.87 -2.59 -27.61
CA SER A 255 25.70 -1.72 -27.46
C SER A 255 24.42 -2.53 -27.39
N VAL A 256 23.61 -2.23 -26.38
CA VAL A 256 22.24 -2.73 -26.29
C VAL A 256 21.36 -1.75 -27.04
N THR A 257 20.94 -2.14 -28.24
CA THR A 257 20.15 -1.31 -29.14
C THR A 257 18.73 -1.86 -29.28
N ASP A 258 17.78 -1.00 -29.62
CA ASP A 258 16.47 -1.43 -30.09
C ASP A 258 16.56 -1.78 -31.58
N SER A 259 17.27 -2.85 -31.91
CA SER A 259 17.64 -3.23 -33.29
C SER A 259 16.43 -3.35 -34.24
N HIS A 260 15.24 -3.59 -33.70
CA HIS A 260 13.98 -3.65 -34.45
C HIS A 260 13.00 -2.49 -34.17
N ARG A 261 13.44 -1.45 -33.47
CA ARG A 261 12.63 -0.29 -33.04
C ARG A 261 11.35 -0.70 -32.30
N PHE A 262 11.36 -1.85 -31.62
CA PHE A 262 10.18 -2.41 -30.96
C PHE A 262 9.77 -1.55 -29.76
N LEU A 263 10.76 -1.14 -28.96
CA LEU A 263 10.54 -0.26 -27.81
C LEU A 263 10.19 1.14 -28.28
N ARG A 264 10.87 1.67 -29.30
CA ARG A 264 10.52 2.95 -29.93
C ARG A 264 9.08 2.98 -30.42
N LYS A 265 8.65 1.97 -31.19
CA LYS A 265 7.25 1.86 -31.67
C LYS A 265 6.25 1.81 -30.51
N ARG A 266 6.56 1.06 -29.45
CA ARG A 266 5.72 1.02 -28.24
C ARG A 266 5.64 2.38 -27.54
N PHE A 267 6.75 3.10 -27.42
CA PHE A 267 6.76 4.45 -26.84
C PHE A 267 6.00 5.46 -27.71
N GLU A 268 6.16 5.42 -29.03
CA GLU A 268 5.38 6.26 -29.96
C GLU A 268 3.86 6.03 -29.81
N VAL A 269 3.43 4.77 -29.65
CA VAL A 269 2.02 4.44 -29.36
C VAL A 269 1.60 4.97 -28.00
N ILE A 270 2.41 4.77 -26.96
CA ILE A 270 2.13 5.26 -25.60
C ILE A 270 1.99 6.79 -25.58
N ASP A 271 2.88 7.51 -26.25
CA ASP A 271 2.87 8.98 -26.28
C ASP A 271 1.69 9.51 -27.09
N ARG A 272 1.32 8.84 -28.19
CA ARG A 272 0.05 9.12 -28.89
C ARG A 272 -1.14 8.93 -27.95
N MET A 273 -1.20 7.82 -27.21
CA MET A 273 -2.29 7.56 -26.25
C MET A 273 -2.34 8.59 -25.12
N LYS A 274 -1.19 9.01 -24.58
CA LYS A 274 -1.10 10.08 -23.57
C LYS A 274 -1.58 11.42 -24.13
N SER A 275 -1.18 11.76 -25.36
CA SER A 275 -1.62 12.97 -26.05
C SER A 275 -3.15 12.98 -26.24
N THR A 276 -3.71 11.86 -26.70
CA THR A 276 -5.17 11.71 -26.81
C THR A 276 -5.87 11.84 -25.47
N LEU A 277 -5.33 11.24 -24.40
CA LEU A 277 -5.88 11.38 -23.05
C LEU A 277 -5.86 12.83 -22.57
N ALA A 278 -4.76 13.56 -22.77
CA ALA A 278 -4.65 14.96 -22.39
C ALA A 278 -5.65 15.86 -23.15
N GLN A 279 -5.87 15.59 -24.45
CA GLN A 279 -6.88 16.29 -25.24
C GLN A 279 -8.29 16.04 -24.71
N LEU A 280 -8.62 14.79 -24.35
CA LEU A 280 -9.92 14.45 -23.77
C LEU A 280 -10.12 15.08 -22.39
N GLU A 281 -9.10 15.10 -21.53
CA GLU A 281 -9.15 15.77 -20.23
C GLU A 281 -9.39 17.28 -20.38
N ASN A 282 -8.75 17.92 -21.38
CA ASN A 282 -9.00 19.32 -21.69
C ASN A 282 -10.44 19.54 -22.15
N VAL A 283 -10.96 18.74 -23.07
CA VAL A 283 -12.37 18.85 -23.55
C VAL A 283 -13.36 18.67 -22.40
N VAL A 284 -13.14 17.70 -21.51
CA VAL A 284 -14.00 17.49 -20.33
C VAL A 284 -13.93 18.67 -19.35
N SER A 285 -12.77 19.33 -19.22
CA SER A 285 -12.62 20.51 -18.37
C SER A 285 -13.38 21.75 -18.89
N TYR A 286 -13.63 21.83 -20.21
CA TYR A 286 -14.42 22.90 -20.83
C TYR A 286 -15.92 22.56 -20.97
N ALA A 287 -16.30 21.28 -20.91
CA ALA A 287 -17.67 20.82 -21.11
C ALA A 287 -18.52 20.70 -19.82
N LEU A 288 -17.94 20.91 -18.64
CA LEU A 288 -18.70 20.94 -17.38
C LEU A 288 -18.98 22.39 -16.98
N PRO A 289 -20.25 22.86 -16.99
CA PRO A 289 -20.58 24.14 -16.38
C PRO A 289 -20.19 24.09 -14.91
N ARG A 290 -19.43 25.08 -14.45
CA ARG A 290 -19.11 25.27 -13.04
C ARG A 290 -20.44 25.34 -12.29
N CYS A 291 -20.83 24.25 -11.62
CA CYS A 291 -21.95 24.28 -10.70
C CYS A 291 -21.61 25.32 -9.63
N SER A 292 -22.30 26.45 -9.70
CA SER A 292 -22.33 27.46 -8.65
C SER A 292 -22.62 26.76 -7.33
N SER A 293 -21.80 27.07 -6.34
CA SER A 293 -21.92 26.52 -4.98
C SER A 293 -23.34 26.74 -4.44
N PRO A 294 -23.91 25.78 -3.69
CA PRO A 294 -25.21 26.00 -3.07
C PRO A 294 -25.08 27.15 -2.08
N VAL A 295 -25.86 28.21 -2.31
CA VAL A 295 -26.07 29.31 -1.36
C VAL A 295 -26.70 28.71 -0.11
N VAL A 296 -25.98 28.75 1.00
CA VAL A 296 -26.49 28.36 2.32
C VAL A 296 -27.42 29.49 2.80
N PRO A 297 -28.71 29.24 3.07
CA PRO A 297 -29.58 30.28 3.63
C PRO A 297 -29.12 30.64 5.04
N ASN A 298 -28.80 31.91 5.22
CA ASN A 298 -28.34 32.47 6.48
C ASN A 298 -29.55 32.67 7.41
N PHE A 299 -29.90 31.64 8.19
CA PHE A 299 -30.90 31.77 9.25
C PHE A 299 -30.26 32.39 10.50
N ARG A 300 -30.19 33.72 10.54
CA ARG A 300 -30.02 34.51 11.76
C ARG A 300 -30.45 35.95 11.48
N ASN A 301 -31.67 36.29 11.91
CA ASN A 301 -31.92 37.40 12.84
C ASN A 301 -33.43 37.47 13.11
N GLY A 302 -33.76 37.39 14.40
CA GLY A 302 -35.11 37.61 14.90
C GLY A 302 -35.38 39.09 15.14
N GLY A 303 -36.59 39.50 14.74
CA GLY A 303 -37.45 40.50 15.39
C GLY A 303 -37.28 41.97 14.98
N PRO A 304 -38.27 42.86 15.28
CA PRO A 304 -39.68 42.56 15.62
C PRO A 304 -40.73 43.53 15.00
N VAL A 305 -42.01 43.13 15.10
CA VAL A 305 -43.31 43.84 15.07
C VAL A 305 -43.58 45.01 14.10
N HIS A 306 -44.67 44.90 13.33
CA HIS A 306 -45.76 45.90 13.41
C HIS A 306 -47.12 45.31 13.02
N ALA A 307 -48.11 45.65 13.85
CA ALA A 307 -49.52 45.33 13.72
C ALA A 307 -50.17 46.01 12.50
N GLY A 308 -51.15 45.33 11.89
CA GLY A 308 -51.95 45.87 10.81
C GLY A 308 -53.18 44.99 10.57
N SER A 309 -54.22 45.23 11.36
CA SER A 309 -55.57 44.70 11.17
C SER A 309 -56.12 45.06 9.79
N SER A 310 -56.69 44.09 9.05
CA SER A 310 -57.99 44.29 8.43
C SER A 310 -58.64 42.97 8.02
N ASN A 311 -59.88 42.82 8.47
CA ASN A 311 -60.85 41.83 8.02
C ASN A 311 -61.02 41.83 6.49
N ARG A 312 -61.25 40.64 5.90
CA ARG A 312 -62.43 40.39 5.05
C ARG A 312 -62.66 38.88 4.80
N ARG A 313 -63.94 38.60 4.64
CA ARG A 313 -64.69 37.33 4.65
C ARG A 313 -64.39 36.34 3.52
N CYS A 314 -64.75 35.10 3.83
CA CYS A 314 -65.28 34.03 2.99
C CYS A 314 -65.76 34.45 1.58
N THR A 315 -65.26 33.76 0.56
CA THR A 315 -65.91 32.61 -0.14
C THR A 315 -64.83 31.76 -0.78
#